data_AF-A0A2D6X6U4-F1
#
_entry.id   AF-A0A2D6X6U4-F1
#
_cell.length_a   1.000
_cell.length_b   1.000
_cell.length_c   1.000
_cell.angle_alpha   90.00
_cell.angle_beta   90.00
_cell.angle_gamma   90.00
#
_symmetry.space_group_name_H-M   'P 1'
#
loop_
_entity.id
_entity.type
_entity.pdbx_description
1 polymer ?
#
loop_
_entity_poly.entity_id
_entity_poly.type
_entity_poly.pdbx_seq_one_letter_code
_entity_poly.pdbx_strand_id
1 'polypeptide(L)'
;MTTTNNGDTLTPKMAAFASLIASGRSQVDAYCEAYNVGLNGSRAAARNEASKVALKPKVAARIQALKENRATVQADQENLSQQWLLDRLKSEAVDLDNAPSVRVRALEILAKSQGLLTNDAVNVTVESRSSSDIEKDLRERLNSLLGVADITLVRDT
;
A
#
# COMPACT_ATOMS: atom_id res chain seq x y z
N MET A 1 28.63 11.09 46.15
CA MET A 1 28.36 12.07 45.08
C MET A 1 28.94 11.52 43.78
N THR A 2 28.13 10.86 42.95
CA THR A 2 28.57 10.30 41.67
C THR A 2 28.36 11.35 40.58
N THR A 3 29.45 11.88 40.05
CA THR A 3 29.47 12.74 38.87
C THR A 3 29.07 11.92 37.65
N THR A 4 27.80 11.98 37.25
CA THR A 4 27.36 11.42 35.97
C THR A 4 27.92 12.28 34.84
N ASN A 5 28.85 11.72 34.08
CA ASN A 5 29.29 12.29 32.81
C ASN A 5 28.07 12.50 31.91
N ASN A 6 27.67 13.75 31.69
CA ASN A 6 26.54 14.16 30.84
C ASN A 6 26.67 13.74 29.36
N GLY A 7 27.78 13.12 28.97
CA GLY A 7 28.00 12.57 27.63
C GLY A 7 27.22 11.27 27.36
N ASP A 8 26.70 10.61 28.40
CA ASP A 8 26.18 9.25 28.28
C ASP A 8 24.66 9.11 28.49
N THR A 9 23.94 10.17 28.81
CA THR A 9 22.48 10.14 29.03
C THR A 9 21.75 10.87 27.90
N LEU A 10 20.69 10.26 27.35
CA LEU A 10 19.85 10.89 26.32
C LEU A 10 19.20 12.14 26.92
N THR A 11 19.56 13.32 26.40
CA THR A 11 19.02 14.57 26.94
C THR A 11 17.56 14.76 26.52
N PRO A 12 16.75 15.53 27.29
CA PRO A 12 15.35 15.80 26.94
C PRO A 12 15.20 16.41 25.53
N LYS A 13 16.13 17.27 25.11
CA LYS A 13 16.12 17.86 23.76
C LYS A 13 16.39 16.82 22.67
N MET A 14 17.30 15.88 22.90
CA MET A 14 17.56 14.77 21.98
C MET A 14 16.36 13.81 21.89
N ALA A 15 15.68 13.57 23.01
CA ALA A 15 14.46 12.77 23.03
C ALA A 15 13.31 13.46 22.26
N ALA A 16 13.13 14.77 22.43
CA ALA A 16 12.16 15.56 21.68
C ALA A 16 12.46 15.54 20.17
N PHE A 17 13.72 15.74 19.79
CA PHE A 17 14.18 15.63 18.40
C PHE A 17 13.87 14.25 17.79
N ALA A 18 14.18 13.17 18.52
CA ALA A 18 13.88 11.81 18.06
C ALA A 18 12.38 11.56 17.88
N SER A 19 11.55 12.10 18.79
CA SER A 19 10.08 12.01 18.70
C SER A 19 9.51 12.73 17.48
N LEU A 20 10.02 13.93 17.17
CA LEU A 20 9.57 14.71 16.01
C LEU A 20 9.97 14.06 14.68
N ILE A 21 11.16 13.45 14.60
CA ILE A 21 11.55 12.69 13.41
C ILE A 21 10.69 11.44 13.25
N ALA A 22 10.42 10.71 14.34
CA ALA A 22 9.58 9.53 14.30
C ALA A 22 8.11 9.86 13.93
N SER A 23 7.64 11.08 14.19
CA SER A 23 6.32 11.56 13.73
C SER A 23 6.31 12.04 12.27
N GLY A 24 7.45 12.04 11.58
CA GLY A 24 7.57 12.36 10.14
C GLY A 24 8.06 13.77 9.83
N ARG A 25 8.54 14.55 10.81
CA ARG A 25 9.17 15.85 10.53
C ARG A 25 10.54 15.68 9.87
N SER A 26 10.95 16.70 9.11
CA SER A 26 12.31 16.76 8.59
C SER A 26 13.32 16.94 9.74
N GLN A 27 14.56 16.48 9.55
CA GLN A 27 15.60 16.64 10.58
C GLN A 27 15.84 18.12 10.93
N VAL A 28 15.75 19.02 9.95
CA VAL A 28 15.97 20.46 10.18
C VAL A 28 14.85 21.04 11.04
N ASP A 29 13.60 20.74 10.70
CA ASP A 29 12.44 21.27 11.43
C ASP A 29 12.38 20.68 12.84
N ALA A 30 12.62 19.37 12.98
CA ALA A 30 12.72 18.70 14.27
C ALA A 30 13.82 19.29 15.14
N TYR A 31 14.97 19.66 14.56
CA TYR A 31 16.06 20.30 15.29
C TYR A 31 15.69 21.71 15.73
N CYS A 32 15.13 22.52 14.83
CA CYS A 32 14.70 23.87 15.14
C CYS A 32 13.66 23.89 16.26
N GLU A 33 12.69 22.98 16.23
CA GLU A 33 11.65 22.85 17.25
C GLU A 33 12.21 22.32 18.58
N ALA A 34 13.00 21.24 18.58
CA ALA A 34 13.55 20.65 19.81
C ALA A 34 14.62 21.52 20.50
N TYR A 35 15.36 22.31 19.73
CA TYR A 35 16.44 23.18 20.24
C TYR A 35 16.05 24.66 20.28
N ASN A 36 14.81 25.00 19.92
CA ASN A 36 14.29 26.36 19.86
C ASN A 36 15.21 27.31 19.08
N VAL A 37 15.65 26.88 17.89
CA VAL A 37 16.47 27.71 17.01
C VAL A 37 15.55 28.79 16.43
N GLY A 38 15.68 30.01 16.95
CA GLY A 38 14.84 31.13 16.54
C GLY A 38 15.00 31.51 15.06
N LEU A 39 14.11 32.39 14.57
CA LEU A 39 14.06 32.91 13.19
C LEU A 39 15.39 33.51 12.68
N ASN A 40 16.25 33.95 13.60
CA ASN A 40 17.56 34.55 13.30
C ASN A 40 18.68 33.50 13.13
N GLY A 41 18.39 32.23 13.39
CA GLY A 41 19.34 31.13 13.17
C GLY A 41 19.45 30.79 11.69
N SER A 42 20.69 30.63 11.20
CA SER A 42 20.90 30.16 9.83
C SER A 42 20.37 28.73 9.67
N ARG A 43 19.41 28.54 8.75
CA ARG A 43 18.87 27.20 8.43
C ARG A 43 19.96 26.23 7.94
N ALA A 44 21.02 26.75 7.32
CA ALA A 44 22.18 25.96 6.91
C ALA A 44 22.95 25.41 8.13
N ALA A 45 23.14 26.22 9.17
CA ALA A 45 23.74 25.77 10.42
C ALA A 45 22.85 24.73 11.12
N ALA A 46 21.53 24.96 11.16
CA ALA A 46 20.57 24.00 11.71
C ALA A 46 20.63 22.65 10.99
N ARG A 47 20.79 22.62 9.66
CA ARG A 47 20.94 21.39 8.89
C ARG A 47 22.19 20.60 9.28
N ASN A 48 23.33 21.29 9.44
CA ASN A 48 24.58 20.64 9.83
C ASN A 48 24.50 20.07 11.25
N GLU A 49 23.94 20.82 12.20
CA GLU A 49 23.78 20.37 13.57
C GLU A 49 22.72 19.26 13.71
N ALA A 50 21.60 19.36 12.99
CA ALA A 50 20.58 18.32 12.94
C ALA A 50 21.18 16.98 12.46
N SER A 51 22.02 17.02 11.42
CA SER A 51 22.73 15.85 10.93
C SER A 51 23.63 15.26 12.03
N LYS A 52 24.47 16.08 12.68
CA LYS A 52 25.34 15.63 13.78
C LYS A 52 24.55 15.01 14.94
N VAL A 53 23.41 15.58 15.30
CA VAL A 53 22.54 15.04 16.37
C VAL A 53 21.90 13.72 15.94
N ALA A 54 21.44 13.62 14.70
CA ALA A 54 20.87 12.38 14.16
C ALA A 54 21.90 11.23 14.09
N LEU A 55 23.16 11.55 13.81
CA LEU A 55 24.27 10.57 13.77
C LEU A 55 24.68 10.05 15.15
N LYS A 56 24.24 10.66 16.25
CA LYS A 56 24.55 10.15 17.59
C LYS A 56 23.90 8.76 17.78
N PRO A 57 24.65 7.70 18.11
CA PRO A 57 24.12 6.33 18.16
C PRO A 57 22.85 6.18 19.01
N LYS A 58 22.79 6.87 20.16
CA LYS A 58 21.62 6.84 21.07
C LYS A 58 20.39 7.51 20.48
N VAL A 59 20.57 8.59 19.71
CA VAL A 59 19.48 9.29 19.02
C VAL A 59 18.99 8.46 17.85
N ALA A 60 19.90 7.91 17.04
CA ALA A 60 19.58 7.01 15.94
C ALA A 60 18.80 5.78 16.43
N ALA A 61 19.28 5.10 17.47
CA ALA A 61 18.59 3.97 18.09
C ALA A 61 17.20 4.36 18.62
N ARG A 62 17.07 5.55 19.24
CA ARG A 62 15.77 6.03 19.74
C ARG A 62 14.79 6.33 18.61
N ILE A 63 15.24 6.95 17.52
CA ILE A 63 14.42 7.22 16.33
C ILE A 63 13.92 5.89 15.75
N GLN A 64 14.81 4.90 15.61
CA GLN A 64 14.48 3.60 15.07
C GLN A 64 13.42 2.89 15.93
N ALA A 65 13.66 2.79 17.25
CA ALA A 65 12.70 2.17 18.17
C ALA A 65 11.32 2.86 18.14
N LEU A 66 11.28 4.19 18.02
CA LEU A 66 10.01 4.92 17.90
C LEU A 66 9.28 4.64 16.58
N LYS A 67 10.02 4.50 15.47
CA LYS A 67 9.44 4.16 14.18
C LYS A 67 8.88 2.74 14.17
N GLU A 68 9.61 1.78 14.73
CA GLU A 68 9.17 0.39 14.89
C GLU A 68 7.92 0.28 15.78
N ASN A 69 7.92 0.97 16.93
CA ASN A 69 6.75 1.03 17.80
C ASN A 69 5.53 1.64 17.09
N ARG A 70 5.74 2.66 16.24
CA ARG A 70 4.64 3.25 15.47
C ARG A 70 4.12 2.28 14.40
N ALA A 71 5.00 1.60 13.69
CA ALA A 71 4.62 0.64 12.66
C ALA A 71 3.85 -0.55 13.25
N THR A 72 4.29 -1.07 14.40
CA THR A 72 3.60 -2.14 15.13
C THR A 72 2.21 -1.69 15.61
N VAL A 73 2.11 -0.53 16.26
CA VAL A 73 0.81 0.03 16.68
C VAL A 73 -0.13 0.24 15.49
N GLN A 74 0.39 0.72 14.36
CA GLN A 74 -0.42 0.90 13.16
C GLN A 74 -0.91 -0.45 12.61
N ALA A 75 -0.05 -1.46 12.52
CA ALA A 75 -0.43 -2.79 12.09
C ALA A 75 -1.48 -3.42 13.04
N ASP A 76 -1.32 -3.24 14.35
CA ASP A 76 -2.28 -3.72 15.35
C ASP A 76 -3.64 -3.02 15.20
N GLN A 77 -3.66 -1.71 14.95
CA GLN A 77 -4.88 -0.96 14.68
C GLN A 77 -5.55 -1.42 13.38
N GLU A 78 -4.78 -1.64 12.33
CA GLU A 78 -5.28 -2.17 11.05
C GLU A 78 -5.88 -3.56 11.24
N ASN A 79 -5.19 -4.45 11.96
CA ASN A 79 -5.69 -5.79 12.30
C ASN A 79 -6.98 -5.72 13.12
N LEU A 80 -7.06 -4.85 14.14
CA LEU A 80 -8.26 -4.67 14.95
C LEU A 80 -9.42 -4.14 14.09
N SER A 81 -9.15 -3.22 13.16
CA SER A 81 -10.17 -2.68 12.25
C SER A 81 -10.72 -3.74 11.29
N GLN A 82 -9.85 -4.63 10.79
CA GLN A 82 -10.25 -5.75 9.94
C GLN A 82 -11.07 -6.77 10.73
N GLN A 83 -10.64 -7.13 11.94
CA GLN A 83 -11.39 -8.04 12.83
C GLN A 83 -12.78 -7.49 13.12
N TRP A 84 -12.88 -6.21 13.52
CA TRP A 84 -14.15 -5.55 13.76
C TRP A 84 -15.07 -5.59 12.53
N LEU A 85 -14.53 -5.31 11.35
CA LEU A 85 -15.29 -5.34 10.09
C LEU A 85 -15.81 -6.74 9.79
N LEU A 86 -14.97 -7.77 9.93
CA LEU A 86 -15.36 -9.17 9.72
C LEU A 86 -16.43 -9.61 10.71
N ASP A 87 -16.31 -9.24 11.98
CA ASP A 87 -17.31 -9.57 12.99
C ASP A 87 -18.63 -8.84 12.75
N ARG A 88 -18.58 -7.59 12.30
CA ARG A 88 -19.79 -6.87 11.87
C ARG A 88 -20.45 -7.57 10.69
N LEU A 89 -19.69 -7.93 9.65
CA LEU A 89 -20.21 -8.68 8.50
C LEU A 89 -20.84 -10.02 8.90
N LYS A 90 -20.23 -10.75 9.85
CA LYS A 90 -20.81 -11.99 10.39
C LYS A 90 -22.14 -11.72 11.08
N SER A 91 -22.23 -10.67 11.90
CA SER A 91 -23.49 -10.32 12.57
C SER A 91 -24.60 -10.00 11.57
N GLU A 92 -24.32 -9.20 10.54
CA GLU A 92 -25.28 -8.87 9.48
C GLU A 92 -25.71 -10.10 8.67
N ALA A 93 -24.81 -11.07 8.49
CA ALA A 93 -25.06 -12.31 7.75
C ALA A 93 -26.01 -13.27 8.48
N VAL A 94 -26.08 -13.23 9.81
CA VAL A 94 -26.91 -14.13 10.64
C VAL A 94 -28.16 -13.46 11.20
N ASP A 95 -28.25 -12.13 11.13
CA ASP A 95 -29.40 -11.36 11.61
C ASP A 95 -30.65 -11.64 10.75
N LEU A 96 -31.66 -12.26 11.35
CA LEU A 96 -32.91 -12.63 10.68
C LEU A 96 -33.79 -11.43 10.37
N ASP A 97 -33.58 -10.29 11.03
CA ASP A 97 -34.30 -9.04 10.75
C ASP A 97 -33.84 -8.40 9.43
N ASN A 98 -32.63 -8.74 8.97
CA ASN A 98 -32.14 -8.33 7.66
C ASN A 98 -32.83 -9.10 6.53
N ALA A 99 -32.99 -8.48 5.37
CA ALA A 99 -33.49 -9.15 4.18
C ALA A 99 -32.56 -10.33 3.76
N PRO A 100 -33.09 -11.44 3.23
CA PRO A 100 -32.27 -12.57 2.80
C PRO A 100 -31.16 -12.20 1.80
N SER A 101 -31.42 -11.24 0.90
CA SER A 101 -30.43 -10.73 -0.05
C SER A 101 -29.24 -10.06 0.63
N VAL A 102 -29.46 -9.32 1.73
CA VAL A 102 -28.40 -8.66 2.51
C VAL A 102 -27.54 -9.72 3.20
N ARG A 103 -28.16 -10.73 3.81
CA ARG A 103 -27.43 -11.83 4.46
C ARG A 103 -26.56 -12.60 3.45
N VAL A 104 -27.13 -12.95 2.31
CA VAL A 104 -26.39 -13.63 1.22
C VAL A 104 -25.23 -12.78 0.72
N ARG A 105 -25.43 -11.46 0.57
CA ARG A 105 -24.36 -10.56 0.17
C ARG A 105 -23.24 -10.45 1.22
N ALA A 106 -23.58 -10.40 2.51
CA ALA A 106 -22.60 -10.42 3.59
C ALA A 106 -21.78 -11.72 3.58
N LEU A 107 -22.43 -12.87 3.40
CA LEU A 107 -21.76 -14.16 3.25
C LEU A 107 -20.84 -14.21 2.01
N GLU A 108 -21.27 -13.66 0.87
CA GLU A 108 -20.46 -13.56 -0.33
C GLU A 108 -19.18 -12.73 -0.08
N ILE A 109 -19.31 -11.58 0.58
CA ILE A 109 -18.16 -10.73 0.93
C ILE A 109 -17.20 -11.47 1.87
N LEU A 110 -17.72 -12.16 2.90
CA LEU A 110 -16.92 -12.98 3.80
C LEU A 110 -16.19 -14.10 3.05
N ALA A 111 -16.86 -14.78 2.12
CA ALA A 111 -16.26 -15.84 1.32
C ALA A 111 -15.16 -15.31 0.39
N LYS A 112 -15.35 -14.13 -0.21
CA LYS A 112 -14.30 -13.43 -0.99
C LYS A 112 -13.10 -13.07 -0.13
N SER A 113 -13.32 -12.57 1.09
CA SER A 113 -12.23 -12.21 2.00
C SER A 113 -11.35 -13.40 2.41
N GLN A 114 -11.93 -14.62 2.40
CA GLN A 114 -11.24 -15.88 2.71
C GLN A 114 -10.68 -16.57 1.45
N GLY A 115 -10.84 -15.98 0.26
CA GLY A 115 -10.43 -16.59 -1.00
C GLY A 115 -11.24 -17.83 -1.41
N LEU A 116 -12.40 -18.07 -0.79
CA LEU A 116 -13.25 -19.23 -1.10
C LEU A 116 -13.97 -19.10 -2.44
N LEU A 117 -14.17 -17.85 -2.88
CA LEU A 117 -14.71 -17.55 -4.20
C LEU A 117 -13.54 -17.23 -5.12
N THR A 118 -13.03 -18.26 -5.80
CA THR A 118 -12.12 -18.05 -6.92
C THR A 118 -12.90 -17.36 -8.03
N ASN A 119 -12.46 -16.15 -8.39
CA ASN A 119 -12.87 -15.58 -9.66
C ASN A 119 -12.16 -16.41 -10.74
N ASP A 120 -12.73 -17.55 -11.13
CA ASP A 120 -12.53 -18.11 -12.45
C ASP A 120 -13.21 -17.17 -13.46
N ALA A 121 -12.77 -15.92 -13.49
CA ALA A 121 -12.75 -15.20 -14.73
C ALA A 121 -11.76 -16.00 -15.58
N VAL A 122 -12.28 -16.97 -16.31
CA VAL A 122 -11.67 -17.45 -17.54
C VAL A 122 -11.29 -16.16 -18.25
N ASN A 123 -10.00 -15.82 -18.20
CA ASN A 123 -9.43 -14.86 -19.11
C ASN A 123 -9.65 -15.52 -20.46
N VAL A 124 -10.81 -15.25 -21.05
CA VAL A 124 -11.00 -15.42 -22.48
C VAL A 124 -10.05 -14.40 -23.04
N THR A 125 -8.81 -14.83 -23.24
CA THR A 125 -7.91 -14.20 -24.18
C THR A 125 -8.68 -14.25 -25.49
N VAL A 126 -9.42 -13.18 -25.77
CA VAL A 126 -9.85 -12.89 -27.12
C VAL A 126 -8.52 -12.65 -27.83
N GLU A 127 -7.95 -13.71 -28.39
CA GLU A 127 -6.86 -13.58 -29.33
C GLU A 127 -7.35 -12.55 -30.34
N SER A 128 -6.71 -11.38 -30.36
CA SER A 128 -6.98 -10.36 -31.33
C SER A 128 -6.46 -10.88 -32.67
N ARG A 129 -7.21 -11.80 -33.28
CA ARG A 129 -6.94 -12.26 -34.63
C ARG A 129 -7.05 -11.02 -35.51
N SER A 130 -5.97 -10.67 -36.19
CA SER A 130 -6.00 -9.54 -37.10
C SER A 130 -7.02 -9.82 -38.19
N SER A 131 -7.64 -8.77 -38.76
CA SER A 131 -8.61 -8.95 -39.85
C SER A 131 -8.04 -9.78 -41.01
N SER A 132 -6.73 -9.71 -41.25
CA SER A 132 -6.01 -10.54 -42.22
C SER A 132 -5.94 -12.02 -41.84
N ASP A 133 -5.74 -12.35 -40.55
CA ASP A 133 -5.70 -13.74 -40.08
C ASP A 133 -7.08 -14.39 -40.15
N ILE A 134 -8.13 -13.59 -39.91
CA ILE A 134 -9.52 -14.01 -40.06
C ILE A 134 -9.84 -14.23 -41.54
N GLU A 135 -9.44 -13.31 -42.42
CA GLU A 135 -9.66 -13.44 -43.87
C GLU A 135 -8.98 -14.69 -44.43
N LYS A 136 -7.74 -14.98 -44.01
CA LYS A 136 -7.00 -16.16 -44.45
C LYS A 136 -7.68 -17.47 -44.03
N ASP A 137 -8.05 -17.59 -42.75
CA ASP A 137 -8.73 -18.78 -42.23
C ASP A 137 -10.12 -18.97 -42.87
N LEU A 138 -10.86 -17.88 -43.09
CA LEU A 138 -12.13 -17.92 -43.82
C LEU A 138 -11.94 -18.39 -45.27
N ARG A 139 -10.90 -17.93 -45.97
CA ARG A 139 -10.56 -18.38 -47.33
C ARG A 139 -10.19 -19.85 -47.37
N GLU A 140 -9.37 -20.32 -46.44
CA GLU A 140 -8.98 -21.73 -46.34
C GLU A 140 -10.21 -22.62 -46.10
N ARG A 141 -11.11 -22.22 -45.19
CA ARG A 141 -12.37 -22.93 -44.93
C ARG A 141 -13.32 -22.91 -46.12
N LEU A 142 -13.48 -21.77 -46.80
CA LEU A 142 -14.30 -21.67 -48.01
C LEU A 142 -13.75 -22.55 -49.12
N ASN A 143 -12.44 -22.53 -49.35
CA ASN A 143 -11.79 -23.34 -50.38
C ASN A 143 -11.89 -24.84 -50.09
N SER A 144 -11.81 -25.23 -48.82
CA SER A 144 -12.04 -26.62 -48.40
C SER A 144 -13.49 -27.05 -48.59
N LEU A 145 -14.47 -26.15 -48.42
CA LEU A 145 -15.89 -26.46 -48.58
C LEU A 145 -16.31 -26.48 -50.05
N LEU A 146 -15.75 -25.57 -50.86
CA LEU A 146 -16.13 -25.36 -52.25
C LEU A 146 -15.31 -26.20 -53.24
N GLY A 147 -14.27 -26.90 -52.77
CA GLY A 147 -13.54 -27.88 -53.56
C GLY A 147 -13.05 -27.32 -54.90
N VAL A 148 -12.03 -26.46 -54.85
CA VAL A 148 -11.30 -25.89 -56.01
C VAL A 148 -12.12 -24.89 -56.86
N ALA A 149 -11.99 -23.61 -56.51
CA ALA A 149 -11.89 -22.51 -57.47
C ALA A 149 -11.19 -21.34 -56.76
N ASP A 150 -10.16 -20.77 -57.39
CA ASP A 150 -9.41 -19.63 -56.86
C ASP A 150 -10.30 -18.38 -56.93
N ILE A 151 -11.05 -18.08 -55.86
CA ILE A 151 -11.99 -16.96 -55.82
C ILE A 151 -11.21 -15.67 -55.55
N THR A 152 -10.81 -14.98 -56.63
CA THR A 152 -10.31 -13.61 -56.56
C THR A 152 -11.50 -12.67 -56.29
N LEU A 153 -11.52 -12.09 -55.09
CA LEU A 153 -12.48 -11.05 -54.72
C LEU A 153 -12.17 -9.81 -55.57
N VAL A 154 -13.02 -9.56 -56.57
CA VAL A 154 -12.97 -8.35 -57.40
C VAL A 154 -13.15 -7.16 -56.44
N ARG A 155 -12.10 -6.35 -56.30
CA ARG A 155 -12.19 -5.06 -55.63
C ARG A 155 -12.86 -4.10 -56.60
N ASP A 156 -14.14 -3.84 -56.39
CA ASP A 156 -14.80 -2.69 -57.02
C ASP A 156 -14.14 -1.41 -56.49
N THR A 157 -13.82 -0.53 -57.44
CA THR A 157 -13.18 0.78 -57.28
C THR A 157 -13.93 1.71 -56.35
#